data_AF-A0A7W0QV08-F1
#
_entry.id   AF-A0A7W0QV08-F1
#
_cell.length_a   1.000
_cell.length_b   1.000
_cell.length_c   1.000
_cell.angle_alpha   90.00
_cell.angle_beta   90.00
_cell.angle_gamma   90.00
#
_symmetry.space_group_name_H-M   'P 1'
#
loop_
_entity.id
_entity.type
_entity.pdbx_description
1 polymer ?
#
loop_
_entity_poly.entity_id
_entity_poly.type
_entity_poly.pdbx_seq_one_letter_code
_entity_poly.pdbx_strand_id
1 'polypeptide(L)'
;MTTERSTEETVEESNSASEPGPEVGATTDPSSEGTEDAERGGGSGDLPAASSPEGLGTDTALNDLAQRCFDGDMTSCDDLFIESPFGSDYEAYGNTCGQRVSEAEVDGRDCIIIFY
;
A
#
# COMPACT_ATOMS: atom_id res chain seq x y z
N MET A 1 55.37 -8.31 20.10
CA MET A 1 56.27 -7.65 19.15
C MET A 1 55.50 -7.61 17.83
N THR A 2 54.62 -6.62 17.70
CA THR A 2 54.83 -5.32 16.99
C THR A 2 54.79 -5.52 15.48
N THR A 3 53.63 -5.25 14.86
CA THR A 3 53.26 -4.02 14.10
C THR A 3 53.50 -4.34 12.61
N GLU A 4 52.65 -4.00 11.63
CA GLU A 4 52.44 -2.67 11.01
C GLU A 4 51.18 -2.78 10.11
N ARG A 5 50.14 -1.96 10.19
CA ARG A 5 49.98 -0.50 9.94
C ARG A 5 49.51 -0.19 8.50
N SER A 6 48.54 0.73 8.45
CA SER A 6 48.17 1.64 7.35
C SER A 6 47.30 1.08 6.22
N THR A 7 46.01 1.46 6.13
CA THR A 7 45.46 2.74 5.59
C THR A 7 45.74 2.93 4.11
N GLU A 8 44.73 2.67 3.28
CA GLU A 8 44.41 3.39 2.04
C GLU A 8 42.98 2.95 1.67
N GLU A 9 41.99 3.85 1.79
CA GLU A 9 41.54 4.75 0.72
C GLU A 9 40.69 3.96 -0.31
N THR A 10 39.38 4.16 -0.35
CA THR A 10 38.82 5.25 -1.17
C THR A 10 37.44 5.62 -0.66
N VAL A 11 37.34 6.86 -0.18
CA VAL A 11 36.14 7.67 -0.35
C VAL A 11 36.06 8.03 -1.83
N GLU A 12 35.06 7.53 -2.53
CA GLU A 12 34.62 8.12 -3.79
C GLU A 12 33.22 8.68 -3.56
N GLU A 13 33.21 9.90 -3.03
CA GLU A 13 32.15 10.85 -3.30
C GLU A 13 32.29 11.25 -4.78
N SER A 14 31.31 10.91 -5.60
CA SER A 14 31.14 11.53 -6.91
C SER A 14 29.67 11.53 -7.30
N ASN A 15 29.06 12.69 -7.03
CA ASN A 15 27.83 13.17 -7.65
C ASN A 15 27.91 13.01 -9.18
N SER A 16 26.88 12.42 -9.78
CA SER A 16 26.60 12.61 -11.20
C SER A 16 25.16 13.05 -11.37
N ALA A 17 24.97 14.36 -11.27
CA ALA A 17 23.80 15.06 -11.78
C ALA A 17 23.97 15.33 -13.29
N SER A 18 22.83 15.49 -13.98
CA SER A 18 22.59 15.92 -15.39
C SER A 18 21.96 14.80 -16.21
N GLU A 19 20.81 14.91 -16.86
CA GLU A 19 19.95 16.06 -17.23
C GLU A 19 18.56 15.54 -17.70
N PRO A 20 17.56 16.42 -17.91
CA PRO A 20 16.18 16.07 -18.22
C PRO A 20 15.86 15.96 -19.74
N GLY A 21 14.76 15.26 -20.08
CA GLY A 21 14.03 15.34 -21.36
C GLY A 21 13.87 14.00 -22.11
N PRO A 22 12.79 13.76 -22.88
CA PRO A 22 11.93 14.74 -23.51
C PRO A 22 10.47 14.74 -23.03
N GLU A 23 9.90 15.93 -23.03
CA GLU A 23 8.48 16.20 -23.24
C GLU A 23 7.87 15.32 -24.34
N VAL A 24 6.88 14.50 -23.96
CA VAL A 24 5.88 14.01 -24.91
C VAL A 24 4.51 14.51 -24.47
N GLY A 25 4.10 15.57 -25.15
CA GLY A 25 2.74 15.72 -25.66
C GLY A 25 1.63 15.60 -24.64
N ALA A 26 1.18 16.76 -24.18
CA ALA A 26 -0.19 16.96 -23.73
C ALA A 26 -1.18 16.38 -24.76
N THR A 27 -1.83 15.28 -24.41
CA THR A 27 -3.18 15.02 -24.90
C THR A 27 -4.13 15.62 -23.88
N THR A 28 -4.43 16.89 -24.11
CA THR A 28 -5.64 17.49 -23.58
C THR A 28 -6.80 16.79 -24.27
N ASP A 29 -7.41 15.81 -23.61
CA ASP A 29 -8.76 15.40 -23.99
C ASP A 29 -9.73 16.18 -23.09
N PRO A 30 -10.44 17.17 -23.64
CA PRO A 30 -11.37 17.98 -22.87
C PRO A 30 -12.66 17.21 -22.63
N SER A 31 -13.14 17.33 -21.39
CA SER A 31 -14.53 17.15 -21.00
C SER A 31 -15.09 15.74 -21.10
N SER A 32 -15.24 15.12 -19.93
CA SER A 32 -16.58 15.02 -19.38
C SER A 32 -16.51 15.19 -17.87
N GLU A 33 -17.02 16.34 -17.42
CA GLU A 33 -17.52 16.48 -16.07
C GLU A 33 -18.55 15.38 -15.84
N GLY A 34 -18.28 14.53 -14.86
CA GLY A 34 -19.17 13.51 -14.35
C GLY A 34 -19.08 13.55 -12.83
N THR A 35 -19.73 14.56 -12.27
CA THR A 35 -20.35 14.64 -10.94
C THR A 35 -20.10 13.46 -9.99
N GLU A 36 -19.61 13.80 -8.79
CA GLU A 36 -19.97 13.18 -7.51
C GLU A 36 -21.10 12.14 -7.57
N ASP A 37 -20.75 10.86 -7.47
CA ASP A 37 -21.44 9.88 -6.62
C ASP A 37 -20.49 8.69 -6.42
N ALA A 38 -20.62 8.03 -5.26
CA ALA A 38 -19.85 6.85 -4.89
C ALA A 38 -19.99 5.72 -5.91
N GLU A 39 -19.21 4.66 -5.72
CA GLU A 39 -19.11 3.45 -6.57
C GLU A 39 -18.01 3.48 -7.64
N ARG A 40 -16.75 3.68 -7.20
CA ARG A 40 -15.61 3.12 -7.95
C ARG A 40 -15.55 1.60 -7.74
N GLY A 41 -16.54 0.89 -8.29
CA GLY A 41 -16.51 -0.55 -8.45
C GLY A 41 -15.55 -0.95 -9.57
N GLY A 42 -14.27 -1.13 -9.26
CA GLY A 42 -13.28 -1.74 -10.13
C GLY A 42 -13.37 -3.26 -10.06
N GLY A 43 -13.73 -3.91 -11.17
CA GLY A 43 -14.34 -5.25 -11.17
C GLY A 43 -13.43 -6.48 -11.25
N SER A 44 -14.14 -7.61 -11.10
CA SER A 44 -13.87 -8.97 -11.59
C SER A 44 -12.97 -9.90 -10.78
N GLY A 45 -13.33 -10.07 -9.50
CA GLY A 45 -13.32 -11.36 -8.80
C GLY A 45 -14.51 -11.37 -7.86
N ASP A 46 -15.20 -12.49 -7.69
CA ASP A 46 -16.25 -12.70 -6.68
C ASP A 46 -15.61 -12.66 -5.28
N LEU A 47 -15.07 -11.50 -4.88
CA LEU A 47 -14.70 -11.22 -3.51
C LEU A 47 -15.88 -10.49 -2.88
N PRO A 48 -16.32 -10.90 -1.69
CA PRO A 48 -17.36 -10.16 -0.98
C PRO A 48 -16.93 -8.71 -0.76
N ALA A 49 -17.91 -7.82 -0.63
CA ALA A 49 -17.66 -6.42 -0.32
C ALA A 49 -16.91 -6.30 1.02
N ALA A 50 -15.99 -5.35 1.13
CA ALA A 50 -15.37 -5.03 2.41
C ALA A 50 -16.41 -4.42 3.35
N SER A 51 -16.20 -4.63 4.65
CA SER A 51 -16.95 -3.95 5.70
C SER A 51 -16.43 -2.52 5.89
N SER A 52 -17.29 -1.57 6.25
CA SER A 52 -16.87 -0.20 6.59
C SER A 52 -15.73 -0.20 7.63
N PRO A 53 -14.66 0.61 7.46
CA PRO A 53 -13.54 0.72 8.40
C PRO A 53 -13.85 1.59 9.63
N GLU A 54 -15.11 1.98 9.84
CA GLU A 54 -15.51 2.79 10.99
C GLU A 54 -15.37 2.01 12.31
N GLY A 55 -14.84 2.69 13.33
CA GLY A 55 -14.76 2.15 14.69
C GLY A 55 -13.56 1.23 14.97
N LEU A 56 -12.62 1.07 14.03
CA LEU A 56 -11.38 0.30 14.24
C LEU A 56 -10.42 0.96 15.24
N GLY A 57 -10.53 2.28 15.42
CA GLY A 57 -9.72 3.03 16.35
C GLY A 57 -9.77 4.53 16.12
N THR A 58 -8.78 5.24 16.66
CA THR A 58 -8.70 6.72 16.63
C THR A 58 -7.46 7.25 15.93
N ASP A 59 -6.59 6.36 15.43
CA ASP A 59 -5.37 6.77 14.76
C ASP A 59 -5.70 7.21 13.33
N THR A 60 -5.35 8.45 12.98
CA THR A 60 -5.65 9.01 11.66
C THR A 60 -4.92 8.30 10.53
N ALA A 61 -3.65 7.94 10.72
CA ALA A 61 -2.86 7.28 9.68
C ALA A 61 -3.38 5.87 9.40
N LEU A 62 -3.71 5.13 10.45
CA LEU A 62 -4.30 3.79 10.31
C LEU A 62 -5.72 3.85 9.73
N ASN A 63 -6.52 4.88 10.07
CA ASN A 63 -7.84 5.08 9.44
C ASN A 63 -7.71 5.37 7.94
N ASP A 64 -6.72 6.17 7.52
CA ASP A 64 -6.49 6.46 6.09
C ASP A 64 -6.03 5.21 5.32
N LEU A 65 -5.25 4.32 5.95
CA LEU A 65 -4.91 3.01 5.39
C LEU A 65 -6.14 2.10 5.30
N ALA A 66 -6.94 2.04 6.36
CA ALA A 66 -8.17 1.24 6.38
C ALA A 66 -9.19 1.70 5.33
N GLN A 67 -9.31 3.01 5.08
CA GLN A 67 -10.16 3.54 4.03
C GLN A 67 -9.69 3.12 2.63
N ARG A 68 -8.39 3.20 2.36
CA ARG A 68 -7.82 2.75 1.09
C ARG A 68 -7.97 1.24 0.90
N CYS A 69 -7.77 0.47 1.96
CA CYS A 69 -8.04 -0.97 1.99
C CYS A 69 -9.52 -1.28 1.65
N PHE A 70 -10.46 -0.55 2.26
CA PHE A 70 -11.89 -0.63 1.96
C PHE A 70 -12.18 -0.34 0.47
N ASP A 71 -11.57 0.72 -0.07
CA ASP A 71 -11.68 1.15 -1.47
C ASP A 71 -11.04 0.15 -2.46
N GLY A 72 -10.34 -0.88 -1.97
CA GLY A 72 -9.78 -1.97 -2.76
C GLY A 72 -8.28 -1.84 -3.05
N ASP A 73 -7.58 -0.92 -2.41
CA ASP A 73 -6.12 -0.88 -2.43
C ASP A 73 -5.54 -1.94 -1.48
N MET A 74 -5.22 -3.11 -2.06
CA MET A 74 -4.70 -4.25 -1.31
C MET A 74 -3.34 -3.98 -0.65
N THR A 75 -2.50 -3.11 -1.24
CA THR A 75 -1.24 -2.70 -0.60
C THR A 75 -1.51 -1.92 0.68
N SER A 76 -2.54 -1.09 0.70
CA SER A 76 -2.96 -0.40 1.93
C SER A 76 -3.50 -1.36 3.00
N CYS A 77 -4.07 -2.53 2.64
CA CYS A 77 -4.44 -3.55 3.60
C CYS A 77 -3.21 -4.21 4.26
N ASP A 78 -2.16 -4.48 3.47
CA ASP A 78 -0.90 -5.04 3.97
C ASP A 78 -0.16 -4.05 4.88
N ASP A 79 -0.06 -2.79 4.46
CA ASP A 79 0.53 -1.71 5.24
C ASP A 79 -0.22 -1.53 6.56
N LEU A 80 -1.57 -1.57 6.53
CA LEU A 80 -2.39 -1.51 7.75
C LEU A 80 -2.05 -2.64 8.71
N PHE A 81 -1.93 -3.87 8.23
CA PHE A 81 -1.58 -5.01 9.06
C PHE A 81 -0.20 -4.85 9.70
N ILE A 82 0.81 -4.43 8.94
CA ILE A 82 2.20 -4.27 9.40
C ILE A 82 2.33 -3.12 10.41
N GLU A 83 1.67 -1.99 10.16
CA GLU A 83 1.77 -0.79 11.00
C GLU A 83 0.88 -0.85 12.25
N SER A 84 -0.17 -1.68 12.22
CA SER A 84 -1.10 -1.80 13.34
C SER A 84 -0.47 -2.40 14.60
N PRO A 85 -0.95 -2.01 15.80
CA PRO A 85 -0.58 -2.70 17.02
C PRO A 85 -1.07 -4.16 17.00
N PHE A 86 -0.25 -5.09 17.50
CA PHE A 86 -0.64 -6.47 17.70
C PHE A 86 -1.91 -6.59 18.58
N GLY A 87 -2.86 -7.40 18.11
CA GLY A 87 -4.17 -7.63 18.71
C GLY A 87 -5.17 -6.48 18.53
N SER A 88 -4.91 -5.53 17.64
CA SER A 88 -5.82 -4.41 17.39
C SER A 88 -6.87 -4.73 16.31
N ASP A 89 -7.97 -3.98 16.31
CA ASP A 89 -8.98 -4.11 15.26
C ASP A 89 -8.44 -3.72 13.88
N TYR A 90 -7.44 -2.81 13.82
CA TYR A 90 -6.72 -2.50 12.58
C TYR A 90 -5.96 -3.70 12.03
N GLU A 91 -5.28 -4.46 12.91
CA GLU A 91 -4.55 -5.67 12.52
C GLU A 91 -5.50 -6.70 11.94
N ALA A 92 -6.61 -6.98 12.64
CA ALA A 92 -7.62 -7.93 12.18
C ALA A 92 -8.28 -7.49 10.87
N TYR A 93 -8.54 -6.19 10.72
CA TYR A 93 -9.14 -5.62 9.51
C TYR A 93 -8.20 -5.74 8.30
N GLY A 94 -6.91 -5.41 8.48
CA GLY A 94 -5.88 -5.57 7.46
C GLY A 94 -5.67 -7.03 7.07
N ASN A 95 -5.56 -7.93 8.06
CA ASN A 95 -5.39 -9.37 7.87
C ASN A 95 -6.52 -10.01 7.04
N THR A 96 -7.75 -9.52 7.23
CA THR A 96 -8.94 -10.03 6.52
C THR A 96 -9.27 -9.26 5.23
N CYS A 97 -8.35 -8.41 4.77
CA CYS A 97 -8.48 -7.59 3.55
C CYS A 97 -9.74 -6.72 3.55
N GLY A 98 -10.02 -6.10 4.70
CA GLY A 98 -11.25 -5.38 4.96
C GLY A 98 -12.44 -6.30 5.26
N GLN A 99 -12.21 -7.40 5.97
CA GLN A 99 -13.21 -8.42 6.30
C GLN A 99 -13.84 -9.14 5.09
N ARG A 100 -13.10 -9.21 3.98
CA ARG A 100 -13.52 -9.94 2.77
C ARG A 100 -13.26 -11.44 2.88
N VAL A 101 -12.33 -11.84 3.74
CA VAL A 101 -12.01 -13.24 4.00
C VAL A 101 -12.21 -13.55 5.47
N SER A 102 -12.78 -14.71 5.78
CA SER A 102 -12.82 -15.17 7.16
C SER A 102 -11.46 -15.74 7.57
N GLU A 103 -11.06 -15.58 8.83
CA GLU A 103 -9.82 -16.16 9.40
C GLU A 103 -9.73 -17.69 9.19
N ALA A 104 -10.85 -18.37 8.93
CA ALA A 104 -10.91 -19.81 8.67
C ALA A 104 -10.54 -20.23 7.24
N GLU A 105 -10.48 -19.28 6.29
CA GLU A 105 -10.16 -19.53 4.88
C GLU A 105 -8.72 -19.08 4.52
N VAL A 106 -7.98 -18.57 5.50
CA VAL A 106 -6.59 -18.08 5.39
C VAL A 106 -5.61 -19.26 5.33
N ASP A 107 -5.78 -20.15 4.36
CA ASP A 107 -4.78 -21.15 3.98
C ASP A 107 -3.81 -20.51 2.97
N GLY A 108 -3.08 -19.48 3.43
CA GLY A 108 -1.99 -18.85 2.67
C GLY A 108 -2.38 -17.77 1.65
N ARG A 109 -3.52 -17.09 1.84
CA ARG A 109 -3.86 -15.88 1.08
C ARG A 109 -3.60 -14.65 1.94
N ASP A 110 -2.41 -14.08 1.79
CA ASP A 110 -2.19 -12.67 2.11
C ASP A 110 -3.20 -11.82 1.31
N CYS A 111 -3.35 -10.53 1.62
CA CYS A 111 -4.24 -9.61 0.89
C CYS A 111 -3.86 -9.36 -0.57
N ILE A 112 -2.99 -10.20 -1.13
CA ILE A 112 -2.64 -10.30 -2.53
C ILE A 112 -3.20 -11.60 -3.09
N ILE A 113 -4.26 -11.50 -3.89
CA ILE A 113 -4.55 -12.54 -4.87
C ILE A 113 -3.57 -12.42 -6.05
N ILE A 114 -2.75 -13.47 -6.20
CA ILE A 114 -2.18 -14.00 -7.46
C ILE A 114 -1.27 -13.06 -8.28
N PHE A 115 0.01 -12.99 -7.89
CA PHE A 115 1.10 -12.89 -8.85
C PHE A 115 2.06 -14.05 -8.66
N TYR A 116 1.65 -15.26 -9.06
CA TYR A 116 2.53 -16.31 -9.59
C TYR A 116 1.72 -17.31 -10.42
#